data_AF-A0A0G0T2Q6-F1
#
_entry.id   AF-A0A0G0T2Q6-F1
#
_cell.length_a   1.000
_cell.length_b   1.000
_cell.length_c   1.000
_cell.angle_alpha   90.00
_cell.angle_beta   90.00
_cell.angle_gamma   90.00
#
_symmetry.space_group_name_H-M   'P 1'
#
loop_
_entity.id
_entity.type
_entity.pdbx_description
1 polymer ?
#
loop_
_entity_poly.entity_id
_entity_poly.type
_entity_poly.pdbx_seq_one_letter_code
_entity_poly.pdbx_strand_id
1 'polypeptide(L)' 'MKNKKVAAFLSLLFPGFGHLYIGKYIDAIVFVAGAGVLWYAFFLRGYYLMMSANPRYYLVLVALIFVYLFSIFDAYRKTK' A
#
# COMPACT_ATOMS: atom_id res chain seq x y z
N MET A 1 -19.97 3.50 -14.43
CA MET A 1 -19.41 4.13 -13.22
C MET A 1 -18.78 3.05 -12.37
N LYS A 2 -17.54 3.24 -11.91
CA LYS A 2 -16.83 2.20 -11.14
C LYS A 2 -17.33 2.25 -9.68
N ASN A 3 -17.39 1.12 -8.99
CA ASN A 3 -17.91 1.09 -7.61
C ASN A 3 -16.82 1.51 -6.60
N LYS A 4 -17.10 2.55 -5.79
CA LYS A 4 -16.17 3.08 -4.79
C LYS A 4 -15.75 2.03 -3.74
N LYS A 5 -16.69 1.18 -3.32
CA LYS A 5 -16.41 0.11 -2.34
C LYS A 5 -15.47 -0.93 -2.90
N VAL A 6 -15.63 -1.27 -4.19
CA VAL A 6 -14.72 -2.20 -4.89
C VAL A 6 -13.33 -1.60 -5.04
N ALA A 7 -13.21 -0.32 -5.39
CA ALA A 7 -11.91 0.36 -5.48
C ALA A 7 -11.17 0.40 -4.12
N ALA A 8 -11.91 0.69 -3.04
CA ALA A 8 -11.36 0.67 -1.68
C ALA A 8 -10.95 -0.74 -1.25
N PHE A 9 -11.79 -1.74 -1.51
CA PHE A 9 -11.50 -3.15 -1.19
C PHE A 9 -10.25 -3.65 -1.93
N LEU A 10 -10.11 -3.34 -3.22
CA LEU A 10 -8.92 -3.70 -3.98
C LEU A 10 -7.66 -3.03 -3.42
N SER A 11 -7.75 -1.75 -3.03
CA SER A 11 -6.64 -1.04 -2.38
C SER A 11 -6.28 -1.60 -1.00
N LEU A 12 -7.24 -2.21 -0.30
CA LEU A 12 -7.01 -2.92 0.96
C LEU A 12 -6.25 -4.23 0.73
N LEU A 13 -6.51 -4.94 -0.37
CA LEU A 13 -5.75 -6.14 -0.73
C LEU A 13 -4.29 -5.79 -1.07
N PHE A 14 -4.10 -4.77 -1.91
CA PHE A 14 -2.77 -4.24 -2.19
C PHE A 14 -2.85 -2.77 -2.67
N PRO A 15 -1.98 -1.88 -2.16
CA PRO A 15 -1.95 -0.49 -2.61
C PRO A 15 -1.77 -0.39 -4.12
N GLY A 16 -2.62 0.42 -4.77
CA GLY A 16 -2.61 0.61 -6.21
C GLY A 16 -3.56 -0.28 -7.01
N PHE A 17 -4.10 -1.37 -6.45
CA PHE A 17 -5.08 -2.20 -7.18
C PHE A 17 -6.41 -1.48 -7.38
N GLY A 18 -6.85 -0.66 -6.41
CA GLY A 18 -8.02 0.19 -6.59
C GLY A 18 -7.85 1.23 -7.69
N HIS A 19 -6.61 1.74 -7.88
CA HIS A 19 -6.23 2.66 -8.95
C HIS A 19 -6.09 1.98 -10.31
N LEU A 20 -5.81 0.67 -10.35
CA LEU A 20 -5.80 -0.14 -11.57
C LEU A 20 -7.20 -0.54 -12.02
N TYR A 21 -8.09 -0.87 -11.08
CA TYR A 21 -9.52 -0.60 -11.23
C TYR A 21 -9.70 0.92 -11.46
N ILE A 22 -10.83 1.57 -11.65
CA ILE A 22 -10.91 3.03 -12.01
C ILE A 22 -10.04 3.64 -13.18
N GLY A 23 -8.98 3.01 -13.72
CA GLY A 23 -8.17 3.48 -14.86
C GLY A 23 -7.06 4.49 -14.54
N LYS A 24 -6.56 4.56 -13.30
CA LYS A 24 -5.49 5.47 -12.86
C LYS A 24 -4.13 4.77 -12.82
N TYR A 25 -3.61 4.42 -14.00
CA TYR A 25 -2.43 3.56 -14.13
C TYR A 25 -1.14 4.11 -13.52
N ILE A 26 -0.88 5.42 -13.64
CA ILE A 26 0.32 6.03 -13.03
C ILE A 26 0.25 5.92 -11.50
N ASP A 27 -0.89 6.28 -10.90
CA ASP A 27 -1.10 6.13 -9.46
C ASP A 27 -0.95 4.67 -9.04
N ALA A 28 -1.53 3.73 -9.82
CA ALA A 28 -1.42 2.30 -9.55
C ALA A 28 0.05 1.83 -9.50
N ILE A 29 0.87 2.22 -10.48
CA ILE A 29 2.28 1.84 -10.54
C ILE A 29 3.06 2.41 -9.35
N VAL A 30 2.84 3.68 -9.00
CA VAL A 30 3.51 4.34 -7.86
C VAL A 30 3.19 3.60 -6.56
N PHE A 31 1.90 3.30 -6.31
CA PHE A 31 1.49 2.60 -5.10
C PHE A 31 1.97 1.15 -5.07
N VAL A 32 1.90 0.43 -6.18
CA VAL A 32 2.35 -0.96 -6.25
C VAL A 32 3.86 -1.04 -6.01
N ALA A 33 4.65 -0.18 -6.67
CA ALA A 33 6.10 -0.16 -6.50
C ALA A 33 6.49 0.25 -5.07
N GLY A 34 5.88 1.31 -4.52
CA GLY A 34 6.16 1.78 -3.17
C GLY A 34 5.81 0.73 -2.10
N ALA A 35 4.61 0.14 -2.18
CA ALA A 35 4.20 -0.93 -1.28
C ALA A 35 5.06 -2.18 -1.47
N GLY A 36 5.43 -2.52 -2.70
CA GLY A 36 6.32 -3.64 -3.01
C GLY A 36 7.70 -3.51 -2.36
N VAL A 37 8.32 -2.32 -2.41
CA VAL A 37 9.60 -2.05 -1.74
C VAL A 37 9.47 -2.19 -0.22
N LEU A 38 8.38 -1.68 0.37
CA LEU A 38 8.15 -1.79 1.81
C LEU A 38 7.91 -3.24 2.25
N TRP A 39 7.13 -4.01 1.50
CA TRP A 39 6.93 -5.44 1.75
C TRP A 39 8.23 -6.22 1.59
N TYR A 40 9.04 -5.92 0.57
CA TYR A 40 10.35 -6.52 0.38
C TYR A 40 11.28 -6.22 1.58
N ALA A 41 11.31 -4.98 2.06
CA ALA A 41 12.05 -4.60 3.25
C ALA A 41 11.54 -5.32 4.51
N PHE A 42 10.22 -5.46 4.65
CA PHE A 42 9.58 -6.18 5.74
C PHE A 42 9.94 -7.67 5.74
N PHE A 43 9.88 -8.36 4.61
CA PHE A 43 10.17 -9.80 4.55
C PHE A 43 11.66 -10.13 4.69
N LEU A 44 12.56 -9.39 4.02
CA LEU A 44 13.99 -9.70 4.06
C LEU A 44 14.67 -9.24 5.34
N ARG A 45 14.31 -8.06 5.83
CA ARG A 45 14.96 -7.47 7.02
C ARG A 45 14.09 -7.51 8.26
N GLY A 46 12.79 -7.77 8.16
CA GLY A 46 11.89 -7.73 9.31
C GLY A 46 12.28 -8.72 10.39
N TYR A 47 12.63 -9.96 10.04
CA TYR A 47 13.06 -10.95 11.02
C TYR A 47 14.31 -10.50 11.80
N TYR A 48 15.35 -10.07 11.08
CA TYR A 48 16.59 -9.58 11.69
C TYR A 48 16.40 -8.30 12.50
N LEU A 49 15.61 -7.34 12.01
CA LEU A 49 15.36 -6.07 12.69
C LEU A 49 14.47 -6.26 13.93
N MET A 50 13.52 -7.20 13.89
CA MET A 50 12.66 -7.53 15.02
C MET A 50 13.45 -8.23 16.14
N MET A 51 14.31 -9.19 15.80
CA MET A 51 15.17 -9.89 16.76
C MET A 51 16.23 -8.99 17.41
N SER A 52 16.69 -7.97 16.69
CA SER A 52 17.66 -6.98 17.20
C SER A 52 17.02 -5.79 17.90
N ALA A 53 15.70 -5.81 18.13
CA ALA A 53 14.93 -4.67 18.67
C ALA A 53 15.22 -3.34 17.94
N ASN A 54 15.53 -3.41 16.65
CA ASN A 54 15.97 -2.25 15.90
C ASN A 54 14.78 -1.34 15.58
N PRO A 55 14.81 -0.05 15.94
CA PRO A 55 13.68 0.86 15.74
C PRO A 55 13.27 1.00 14.26
N ARG A 56 14.17 0.70 13.32
CA ARG A 56 13.89 0.71 11.87
C ARG A 56 12.79 -0.27 11.48
N TYR A 57 12.59 -1.37 12.23
CA TYR A 57 11.48 -2.29 11.98
C TYR A 57 10.12 -1.58 12.09
N TYR A 58 9.93 -0.83 13.17
CA TYR A 58 8.69 -0.10 13.42
C TYR A 58 8.46 1.01 12.38
N LEU A 59 9.53 1.65 11.88
CA LEU A 59 9.43 2.63 10.80
C LEU A 59 8.87 2.02 9.52
N VAL A 60 9.35 0.83 9.13
CA VAL A 60 8.83 0.12 7.94
C VAL A 60 7.37 -0.27 8.13
N LEU A 61 7.01 -0.73 9.34
CA LEU A 61 5.64 -1.15 9.66
C LEU A 61 4.67 0.03 9.65
N VAL A 62 5.04 1.16 10.25
CA VAL A 62 4.25 2.41 10.20
C VAL A 62 4.13 2.93 8.77
N ALA A 63 5.22 2.89 7.99
CA ALA A 63 5.18 3.28 6.58
C ALA A 63 4.23 2.39 5.76
N LEU A 64 4.24 1.07 5.98
CA LEU A 64 3.29 0.15 5.34
C LEU A 64 1.84 0.53 5.67
N ILE A 65 1.52 0.68 6.96
CA ILE A 65 0.17 1.07 7.38
C ILE A 65 -0.25 2.38 6.71
N PHE A 66 0.63 3.38 6.72
CA PHE A 66 0.35 4.69 6.14
C PHE A 66 0.09 4.60 4.62
N VAL A 67 0.91 3.87 3.88
CA VAL A 67 0.73 3.67 2.43
C VAL A 67 -0.59 2.97 2.12
N TYR A 68 -0.98 1.96 2.90
CA TYR A 68 -2.27 1.29 2.74
C TYR A 68 -3.44 2.25 2.97
N LEU A 69 -3.46 2.94 4.10
CA LEU A 69 -4.54 3.88 4.43
C LEU A 69 -4.65 4.99 3.38
N PHE A 70 -3.52 5.55 2.96
CA PHE A 70 -3.48 6.60 1.94
C PHE A 70 -3.97 6.08 0.58
N SER A 71 -3.52 4.89 0.15
CA SER A 71 -3.98 4.29 -1.11
C SER A 71 -5.49 4.03 -1.11
N ILE A 72 -6.04 3.52 -0.01
CA ILE A 72 -7.48 3.25 0.11
C ILE A 72 -8.28 4.55 0.00
N PHE A 73 -7.89 5.57 0.76
CA PHE A 73 -8.56 6.87 0.76
C PHE A 73 -8.49 7.53 -0.63
N ASP A 74 -7.32 7.53 -1.26
CA ASP A 74 -7.12 8.14 -2.57
C ASP A 74 -7.92 7.43 -3.68
N ALA A 75 -7.92 6.09 -3.71
CA ALA A 75 -8.71 5.31 -4.65
C ALA A 75 -10.22 5.56 -4.45
N TYR A 76 -10.70 5.58 -3.21
CA TYR A 76 -12.10 5.85 -2.89
C TYR A 76 -12.53 7.24 -3.37
N ARG A 77 -11.72 8.28 -3.10
CA ARG A 77 -11.98 9.66 -3.51
C ARG A 77 -11.98 9.83 -5.03
N LYS A 78 -11.04 9.20 -5.74
CA LYS A 78 -10.89 9.33 -7.21
C LYS A 78 -11.92 8.54 -8.00
N THR A 79 -12.66 7.63 -7.36
CA THR A 79 -13.73 6.88 -8.01
C THR A 79 -14.96 7.78 -8.26
N LYS A 80 -15.34 7.94 -9.54
CA LYS A 80 -16.54 8.67 -9.99
C LYS A 80 -17.68 7.72 -10.35
#